data_AF-A0A831QML2-F1
#
_entry.id   AF-A0A831QML2-F1
#
_cell.length_a   1.000
_cell.length_b   1.000
_cell.length_c   1.000
_cell.angle_alpha   90.00
_cell.angle_beta   90.00
_cell.angle_gamma   90.00
#
_symmetry.space_group_name_H-M   'P 1'
#
loop_
_entity.id
_entity.type
_entity.pdbx_description
1 polymer ?
#
loop_
_entity_poly.entity_id
_entity_poly.type
_entity_poly.pdbx_seq_one_letter_code
_entity_poly.pdbx_strand_id
1 'polypeptide(L)'
;MIFKVRPGRYTVPNFGHLDTRNEVSDERYLELYENPAFPWIEPTDQKNTLAFLKKQKMSVKRISNLILKAKSPEEIEMLMKLNDSRTLKNLAETRLAAFM
;
A
#
# COMPACT_ATOMS: atom_id res chain seq x y z
N MET A 1 11.42 -9.25 -3.18
CA MET A 1 9.95 -9.14 -3.21
C MET A 1 9.53 -7.95 -2.35
N ILE A 2 8.81 -6.99 -2.94
CA ILE A 2 8.51 -5.67 -2.34
C ILE A 2 7.29 -5.73 -1.41
N PHE A 3 6.36 -6.65 -1.69
CA PHE A 3 5.15 -6.84 -0.92
C PHE A 3 5.05 -8.28 -0.40
N LYS A 4 4.51 -8.44 0.80
CA LYS A 4 4.18 -9.72 1.39
C LYS A 4 2.69 -9.94 1.22
N VAL A 5 2.33 -11.05 0.58
CA VAL A 5 0.92 -11.43 0.42
C VAL A 5 0.67 -12.75 1.11
N ARG A 6 -0.47 -12.86 1.79
CA ARG A 6 -0.87 -14.14 2.40
C ARG A 6 -1.08 -15.18 1.28
N PRO A 7 -0.44 -16.36 1.33
CA PRO A 7 -0.57 -17.38 0.30
C PRO A 7 -2.00 -17.91 0.23
N GLY A 8 -2.57 -18.01 -0.97
CA GLY A 8 -3.95 -18.44 -1.17
C GLY A 8 -4.47 -18.19 -2.58
N ARG A 9 -5.69 -18.68 -2.83
CA ARG A 9 -6.44 -18.38 -4.05
C ARG A 9 -7.54 -17.38 -3.71
N TYR A 10 -7.53 -16.25 -4.40
CA TYR A 10 -8.45 -15.15 -4.15
C TYR A 10 -9.21 -14.79 -5.41
N THR A 11 -10.45 -14.32 -5.22
CA THR A 11 -11.21 -13.65 -6.26
C THR A 11 -11.35 -12.21 -5.84
N VAL A 12 -10.62 -11.32 -6.50
CA VAL A 12 -10.51 -9.92 -6.11
C VAL A 12 -11.34 -9.06 -7.09
N PRO A 13 -12.28 -8.25 -6.59
CA PRO A 13 -13.07 -7.36 -7.45
C PRO A 13 -12.16 -6.46 -8.30
N ASN A 14 -12.50 -6.33 -9.59
CA ASN A 14 -11.77 -5.54 -10.59
C ASN A 14 -10.30 -5.97 -10.83
N PHE A 15 -9.90 -7.14 -10.34
CA PHE A 15 -8.57 -7.71 -10.53
C PHE A 15 -8.64 -9.17 -11.05
N GLY A 16 -9.68 -9.90 -10.68
CA GLY A 16 -9.95 -11.27 -11.14
C GLY A 16 -9.46 -12.34 -10.18
N HIS A 17 -9.24 -13.55 -10.72
CA HIS A 17 -8.71 -14.67 -9.95
C HIS A 17 -7.19 -14.56 -9.81
N LEU A 18 -6.71 -14.75 -8.59
CA LEU A 18 -5.31 -14.66 -8.23
C LEU A 18 -4.90 -15.87 -7.39
N ASP A 19 -3.83 -16.55 -7.80
CA ASP A 19 -3.15 -17.53 -6.96
C ASP A 19 -1.82 -16.92 -6.48
N THR A 20 -1.77 -16.50 -5.22
CA THR A 20 -0.60 -15.82 -4.61
C THR A 20 0.48 -16.80 -4.17
N ARG A 21 0.30 -18.10 -4.44
CA ARG A 21 1.35 -19.12 -4.27
C ARG A 21 2.34 -19.10 -5.44
N ASN A 22 1.92 -18.55 -6.57
CA ASN A 22 2.77 -18.33 -7.72
C ASN A 22 3.41 -16.94 -7.62
N GLU A 23 4.59 -16.79 -8.21
CA GLU A 23 5.22 -15.49 -8.30
C GLU A 23 4.40 -14.57 -9.22
N VAL A 24 4.29 -13.31 -8.81
CA VAL A 24 3.55 -12.27 -9.51
C VAL A 24 4.47 -11.05 -9.61
N SER A 25 4.35 -10.25 -10.67
CA SER A 25 5.16 -9.04 -10.82
C SER A 25 4.87 -8.00 -9.73
N ASP A 26 5.88 -7.17 -9.43
CA ASP A 26 5.78 -6.11 -8.41
C ASP A 26 4.68 -5.08 -8.76
N GLU A 27 4.45 -4.81 -10.05
CA GLU A 27 3.37 -3.92 -10.52
C GLU A 27 1.99 -4.50 -10.16
N ARG A 28 1.82 -5.81 -10.30
CA ARG A 28 0.54 -6.45 -10.01
C ARG A 28 0.32 -6.57 -8.50
N TYR A 29 1.40 -6.70 -7.72
CA TYR A 29 1.33 -6.56 -6.27
C TYR A 29 0.97 -5.13 -5.85
N LEU A 30 1.43 -4.10 -6.56
CA LEU A 30 1.01 -2.73 -6.31
C LEU A 30 -0.49 -2.55 -6.52
N GLU A 31 -1.06 -3.10 -7.60
CA GLU A 31 -2.51 -3.06 -7.85
C GLU A 31 -3.31 -3.68 -6.70
N LEU A 32 -2.83 -4.81 -6.15
CA LEU A 32 -3.44 -5.46 -4.98
C LEU A 32 -3.28 -4.61 -3.72
N TYR A 33 -2.12 -3.99 -3.55
CA TYR A 33 -1.83 -3.12 -2.41
C TYR A 33 -2.76 -1.91 -2.39
N GLU A 34 -3.06 -1.35 -3.56
CA GLU A 34 -4.01 -0.25 -3.73
C GLU A 34 -5.48 -0.69 -3.66
N ASN A 35 -5.78 -1.97 -3.87
CA ASN A 35 -7.15 -2.45 -3.89
C ASN A 35 -7.72 -2.54 -2.46
N PRO A 36 -8.78 -1.78 -2.12
CA PRO A 36 -9.37 -1.80 -0.79
C PRO A 36 -10.02 -3.16 -0.44
N ALA A 37 -10.46 -3.92 -1.44
CA ALA A 37 -11.05 -5.24 -1.24
C ALA A 37 -10.02 -6.34 -0.92
N PHE A 38 -8.73 -6.01 -0.97
CA PHE A 38 -7.65 -6.97 -0.72
C PHE A 38 -6.78 -6.54 0.48
N PRO A 39 -7.18 -6.90 1.71
CA PRO A 39 -6.46 -6.50 2.92
C PRO A 39 -5.24 -7.39 3.22
N TRP A 40 -5.01 -8.49 2.49
CA TRP A 40 -3.99 -9.48 2.83
C TRP A 40 -2.60 -9.22 2.20
N ILE A 41 -2.27 -7.94 2.01
CA ILE A 41 -1.01 -7.47 1.42
C ILE A 41 -0.40 -6.36 2.28
N GLU A 42 0.90 -6.45 2.51
CA GLU A 42 1.67 -5.53 3.36
C GLU A 42 3.07 -5.29 2.75
N PRO A 43 3.71 -4.14 2.97
CA PRO A 43 5.11 -3.93 2.62
C PRO A 43 6.03 -4.94 3.32
N THR A 44 6.97 -5.57 2.62
CA THR A 44 7.99 -6.44 3.26
C THR A 44 9.09 -5.63 3.93
N ASP A 45 9.58 -4.61 3.23
CA ASP A 45 10.62 -3.71 3.66
C ASP A 45 10.23 -2.29 3.26
N GLN A 46 10.14 -1.40 4.25
CA GLN A 46 9.74 -0.02 4.04
C GLN A 46 10.70 0.73 3.11
N LYS A 47 12.01 0.42 3.17
CA LYS A 47 13.00 1.13 2.36
C LYS A 47 12.85 0.80 0.87
N ASN A 48 12.81 -0.49 0.54
CA ASN A 48 12.63 -0.94 -0.84
C ASN A 48 11.24 -0.60 -1.38
N THR A 49 10.20 -0.73 -0.55
CA THR A 49 8.83 -0.34 -0.92
C THR A 49 8.75 1.15 -1.22
N LEU A 50 9.31 2.00 -0.37
CA LEU A 50 9.35 3.44 -0.62
C LEU A 50 10.09 3.77 -1.93
N ALA A 51 11.24 3.16 -2.17
CA ALA A 51 12.01 3.38 -3.39
C ALA A 51 11.22 2.97 -4.65
N PHE A 52 10.49 1.86 -4.57
CA PHE A 52 9.61 1.41 -5.65
C PHE A 52 8.43 2.36 -5.86
N LEU A 53 7.68 2.69 -4.80
CA LEU A 53 6.53 3.59 -4.88
C LEU A 53 6.91 4.98 -5.41
N LYS A 54 8.10 5.50 -5.08
CA LYS A 54 8.62 6.76 -5.65
C LYS A 54 8.79 6.70 -7.17
N LYS A 55 9.19 5.55 -7.72
CA LYS A 55 9.32 5.37 -9.18
C LYS A 55 7.96 5.40 -9.90
N GLN A 56 6.89 5.01 -9.20
CA GLN A 56 5.54 4.94 -9.75
C GLN A 56 4.83 6.31 -9.84
N LYS A 57 5.46 7.40 -9.36
CA LYS A 57 4.94 8.77 -9.43
C LYS A 57 3.47 8.87 -9.02
N MET A 58 3.15 8.30 -7.85
CA MET A 58 1.78 8.19 -7.36
C MET A 58 1.13 9.56 -7.16
N SER A 59 -0.14 9.67 -7.55
CA SER A 59 -0.92 10.89 -7.29
C SER A 59 -1.25 11.02 -5.81
N VAL A 60 -1.52 12.25 -5.36
CA VAL A 60 -1.94 12.53 -3.98
C VAL A 60 -3.14 11.67 -3.59
N LYS A 61 -4.12 11.50 -4.49
CA LYS A 61 -5.31 10.65 -4.26
C LYS A 61 -4.93 9.18 -3.99
N ARG A 62 -4.00 8.61 -4.75
CA ARG A 62 -3.54 7.23 -4.55
C ARG A 62 -2.83 7.09 -3.20
N ILE A 63 -1.96 8.03 -2.86
CA ILE A 63 -1.25 8.05 -1.58
C ILE A 63 -2.24 8.20 -0.41
N SER A 64 -3.24 9.09 -0.52
CA SER A 64 -4.29 9.23 0.50
C SER A 64 -5.02 7.92 0.76
N ASN A 65 -5.39 7.19 -0.29
CA ASN A 65 -6.06 5.90 -0.15
C ASN A 65 -5.19 4.86 0.54
N LEU A 66 -3.88 4.85 0.25
CA LEU A 66 -2.93 3.98 0.94
C LEU A 66 -2.79 4.34 2.43
N ILE A 67 -2.70 5.63 2.76
CA ILE A 67 -2.67 6.09 4.17
C ILE A 67 -3.95 5.68 4.91
N LEU A 68 -5.10 5.74 4.22
CA LEU A 68 -6.37 5.26 4.78
C LEU A 68 -6.40 3.74 4.97
N LYS A 69 -5.67 2.97 4.18
CA LYS A 69 -5.61 1.50 4.30
C LYS A 69 -4.51 1.01 5.25
N ALA A 70 -3.51 1.86 5.50
CA ALA A 70 -2.33 1.52 6.29
C ALA A 70 -2.71 0.88 7.63
N LYS A 71 -2.00 -0.19 7.98
CA LYS A 71 -2.27 -1.02 9.16
C LYS A 71 -1.39 -0.71 10.35
N SER A 72 -0.36 0.11 10.14
CA SER A 72 0.56 0.50 11.19
C SER A 72 0.99 1.96 11.06
N PRO A 73 1.37 2.61 12.18
CA PRO A 73 1.94 3.96 12.15
C PRO A 73 3.17 4.09 11.24
N GLU A 74 4.03 3.08 11.23
CA GLU A 74 5.28 3.10 10.45
C GLU A 74 5.01 3.04 8.95
N GLU A 75 3.95 2.35 8.53
CA GLU A 75 3.49 2.35 7.14
C GLU A 75 2.99 3.74 6.73
N ILE A 76 2.27 4.45 7.60
CA ILE A 76 1.83 5.82 7.36
C ILE A 76 3.04 6.75 7.18
N GLU A 77 4.03 6.67 8.08
CA GLU A 77 5.25 7.47 7.99
C GLU A 77 6.05 7.20 6.71
N MET A 78 6.10 5.94 6.25
CA MET A 78 6.70 5.58 4.97
C MET A 78 5.95 6.25 3.82
N LEU A 79 4.62 6.15 3.78
CA LEU A 79 3.78 6.71 2.70
C LEU A 79 3.86 8.25 2.65
N MET A 80 4.00 8.93 3.79
CA MET A 80 4.21 10.37 3.85
C MET A 80 5.49 10.83 3.12
N LYS A 81 6.51 9.98 3.03
CA LYS A 81 7.77 10.30 2.32
C LYS A 81 7.63 10.29 0.79
N LEU A 82 6.45 9.95 0.25
CA LEU A 82 6.17 9.96 -1.18
C LEU A 82 5.84 11.35 -1.71
N ASN A 83 5.26 12.23 -0.88
CA ASN A 83 4.82 13.55 -1.31
C ASN A 83 4.62 14.48 -0.09
N ASP A 84 5.05 15.74 -0.21
CA ASP A 84 5.01 16.73 0.88
C ASP A 84 3.71 17.56 0.94
N SER A 85 2.61 17.05 0.37
CA SER A 85 1.32 17.74 0.37
C SER A 85 0.76 17.94 1.78
N ARG A 86 0.34 19.17 2.09
CA ARG A 86 -0.36 19.51 3.35
C ARG A 86 -1.59 18.62 3.59
N THR A 87 -2.31 18.26 2.53
CA THR A 87 -3.48 17.37 2.61
C THR A 87 -3.11 15.99 3.15
N LEU A 88 -1.95 15.45 2.74
CA LEU A 88 -1.47 14.15 3.23
C LEU A 88 -1.02 14.22 4.68
N LYS A 89 -0.41 15.33 5.10
CA LYS A 89 -0.01 15.54 6.50
C LYS A 89 -1.21 15.50 7.45
N ASN A 90 -2.23 16.31 7.17
CA ASN A 90 -3.45 16.35 7.99
C ASN A 90 -4.14 14.97 8.06
N LEU A 91 -4.17 14.26 6.92
CA LEU A 91 -4.75 12.92 6.85
C LEU A 91 -3.94 11.90 7.65
N ALA A 92 -2.61 11.93 7.51
CA ALA A 92 -1.71 11.04 8.23
C ALA A 92 -1.78 11.28 9.74
N GLU A 93 -1.78 12.53 10.20
CA GLU A 93 -1.96 12.89 11.61
C GLU A 93 -3.27 12.34 12.17
N THR A 94 -4.38 12.50 11.43
CA THR A 94 -5.69 11.97 11.82
C THR A 94 -5.66 10.44 11.94
N ARG A 95 -4.97 9.75 11.02
CA ARG A 95 -4.86 8.28 11.06
C ARG A 95 -3.92 7.80 12.16
N LEU A 96 -2.79 8.48 12.38
CA LEU A 96 -1.87 8.17 13.47
C LEU A 96 -2.54 8.32 14.83
N ALA A 97 -3.36 9.35 15.02
CA ALA A 97 -4.15 9.53 16.24
C ALA A 97 -5.16 8.39 16.48
N ALA A 98 -5.63 7.71 15.43
CA ALA A 98 -6.54 6.57 15.56
C ALA A 98 -5.82 5.26 15.98
N PHE A 99 -4.48 5.23 15.96
CA PHE A 99 -3.66 4.12 16.46
C PHE A 99 -3.23 4.30 17.93
N MET A 100 -3.43 5.49 18.51
CA MET A 100 -3.20 5.80 19.92
C MET A 100 -4.44 5.51 20.76
#